data_AF-A0A2T5B5I9-F1
#
_entry.id   AF-A0A2T5B5I9-F1
#
_cell.length_a   1.000
_cell.length_b   1.000
_cell.length_c   1.000
_cell.angle_alpha   90.00
_cell.angle_beta   90.00
_cell.angle_gamma   90.00
#
_symmetry.space_group_name_H-M   'P 1'
#
loop_
_entity.id
_entity.type
_entity.pdbx_description
1 polymer ?
#
loop_
_entity_poly.entity_id
_entity_poly.type
_entity_poly.pdbx_seq_one_letter_code
_entity_poly.pdbx_strand_id
1 'polypeptide(L)'
;MKFIPSKLRLPKKVLILVVGVGVLTGASGAVAAFVGRDAILGPRRETVSGVACTSVLTTRQEQDGQQWIRHYIRAKAADGEVRVKTALRVAGALSNRTEADLYHVVLLDEAGPAQRAEMRGRAIGAEVLFSRNPGSIPGMSAPFAASYVEGAAAENGEFYGERRTLEVDEIKAIVTAMPERTDCLDPAPTGDEGGHGATAASDHAAPAPVEQHASSEAGAEQHVAAAGH
;
A
#
# COMPACT_ATOMS: atom_id res chain seq x y z
N MET A 1 11.22 -49.69 -20.71
CA MET A 1 12.03 -49.13 -21.81
C MET A 1 12.03 -47.61 -21.67
N LYS A 2 13.21 -46.99 -21.68
CA LYS A 2 13.47 -45.58 -21.34
C LYS A 2 13.85 -44.88 -22.64
N PHE A 3 13.05 -43.92 -23.11
CA PHE A 3 13.41 -43.05 -24.24
C PHE A 3 13.26 -41.60 -23.82
N ILE A 4 14.31 -41.09 -23.19
CA ILE A 4 14.57 -39.65 -23.10
C ILE A 4 15.59 -39.37 -24.21
N PRO A 5 15.24 -38.67 -25.30
CA PRO A 5 16.23 -38.19 -26.24
C PRO A 5 16.92 -36.95 -25.65
N SER A 6 17.86 -37.18 -24.75
CA SER A 6 18.86 -36.19 -24.35
C SER A 6 19.94 -36.14 -25.43
N LYS A 7 19.96 -35.05 -26.23
CA LYS A 7 21.14 -34.34 -26.78
C LYS A 7 20.76 -33.47 -27.99
N LEU A 8 19.92 -32.44 -27.80
CA LEU A 8 19.97 -31.28 -28.69
C LEU A 8 21.13 -30.40 -28.24
N ARG A 9 22.30 -30.55 -28.88
CA ARG A 9 23.41 -29.60 -28.70
C ARG A 9 23.11 -28.34 -29.51
N LEU A 10 22.27 -27.48 -28.95
CA LEU A 10 22.03 -26.15 -29.52
C LEU A 10 23.35 -25.37 -29.49
N PRO A 11 23.85 -24.91 -30.65
CA PRO A 11 25.08 -24.15 -30.70
C PRO A 11 24.89 -22.84 -29.93
N LYS A 12 25.94 -22.40 -29.21
CA LYS A 12 25.91 -21.22 -28.33
C LYS A 12 25.34 -19.97 -29.03
N LYS A 13 25.53 -19.87 -30.34
CA LYS A 13 24.99 -18.79 -31.20
C LYS A 13 23.46 -18.83 -31.35
N VAL A 14 22.84 -20.02 -31.41
CA VAL A 14 21.38 -20.18 -31.50
C VAL A 14 20.74 -19.92 -30.14
N LEU A 15 21.39 -20.31 -29.04
CA LEU A 15 20.92 -19.95 -27.70
C LEU A 15 20.90 -18.43 -27.48
N ILE A 16 21.94 -17.72 -27.92
CA ILE A 16 21.99 -16.26 -27.86
C ILE A 16 20.89 -15.63 -28.72
N LEU A 17 20.60 -16.20 -29.89
CA LEU A 17 19.53 -15.71 -30.77
C LEU A 17 18.13 -15.93 -30.18
N VAL A 18 17.88 -17.11 -29.60
CA VAL A 18 16.59 -17.43 -28.95
C VAL A 18 16.39 -16.61 -27.68
N VAL A 19 17.44 -16.42 -26.87
CA VAL A 19 17.39 -15.53 -25.69
C VAL A 19 17.23 -14.07 -26.13
N GLY A 20 17.96 -13.63 -27.15
CA GLY A 20 17.87 -12.25 -27.68
C GLY A 20 16.47 -11.93 -28.24
N VAL A 21 15.90 -12.83 -29.03
CA VAL A 21 14.53 -12.70 -29.55
C VAL A 21 13.52 -12.79 -28.41
N GLY A 22 13.68 -13.73 -27.47
CA GLY A 22 12.82 -13.87 -26.30
C GLY A 22 12.80 -12.61 -25.42
N VAL A 23 13.96 -11.98 -25.20
CA VAL A 23 14.09 -10.71 -24.45
C VAL A 23 13.46 -9.55 -25.23
N LEU A 24 13.64 -9.48 -26.56
CA LEU A 24 13.06 -8.43 -27.40
C LEU A 24 11.53 -8.56 -27.55
N THR A 25 10.98 -9.78 -27.62
CA THR A 25 9.53 -9.99 -27.65
C THR A 25 8.88 -9.96 -26.26
N GLY A 26 9.62 -10.25 -25.20
CA GLY A 26 9.13 -10.25 -23.83
C GLY A 26 8.91 -8.86 -23.24
N ALA A 27 9.67 -7.86 -23.70
CA ALA A 27 9.55 -6.48 -23.22
C ALA A 27 8.27 -5.76 -23.71
N SER A 28 7.66 -6.21 -24.81
CA SER A 28 6.51 -5.53 -25.43
C SER A 28 5.14 -6.10 -25.04
N GLY A 29 5.09 -7.26 -24.38
CA GLY A 29 3.83 -7.92 -24.02
C GLY A 29 3.16 -7.36 -22.75
N ALA A 30 3.92 -6.80 -21.82
CA ALA A 30 3.39 -6.36 -20.53
C ALA A 30 2.52 -5.09 -20.64
N VAL A 31 2.81 -4.21 -21.60
CA VAL A 31 2.09 -2.94 -21.75
C VAL A 31 0.77 -3.11 -22.54
N ALA A 32 0.75 -3.97 -23.56
CA ALA A 32 -0.45 -4.22 -24.37
C ALA A 32 -1.57 -4.94 -23.59
N ALA A 33 -1.21 -5.77 -22.60
CA ALA A 33 -2.20 -6.37 -21.70
C ALA A 33 -2.86 -5.35 -20.75
N PHE A 34 -2.25 -4.17 -20.56
CA PHE A 34 -2.76 -3.12 -19.69
C PHE A 34 -3.76 -2.19 -20.41
N VAL A 35 -3.51 -1.89 -21.69
CA VAL A 35 -4.39 -1.00 -22.50
C VAL A 35 -5.55 -1.76 -23.17
N GLY A 36 -5.49 -3.10 -23.22
CA GLY A 36 -6.48 -3.93 -23.91
C GLY A 36 -7.57 -4.56 -23.05
N ARG A 37 -7.43 -4.62 -21.71
CA ARG A 37 -8.44 -5.29 -20.86
C ARG A 37 -9.76 -4.53 -20.83
N ASP A 38 -9.73 -3.21 -20.81
CA ASP A 38 -10.93 -2.36 -20.75
C ASP A 38 -11.74 -2.47 -22.04
N ALA A 39 -11.07 -2.68 -23.19
CA ALA A 39 -11.71 -2.91 -24.48
C ALA A 39 -12.29 -4.33 -24.65
N ILE A 40 -11.81 -5.31 -23.88
CA ILE A 40 -12.18 -6.74 -24.04
C ILE A 40 -13.21 -7.19 -23.00
N LEU A 41 -13.19 -6.65 -21.78
CA LEU A 41 -14.00 -7.17 -20.67
C LEU A 41 -15.35 -6.46 -20.45
N GLY A 42 -15.57 -5.33 -21.11
CA GLY A 42 -16.82 -4.58 -21.09
C GLY A 42 -17.18 -3.95 -19.74
N PRO A 43 -17.99 -2.88 -19.71
CA PRO A 43 -18.21 -2.00 -18.56
C PRO A 43 -19.03 -2.58 -17.38
N ARG A 44 -19.19 -3.91 -17.26
CA ARG A 44 -20.10 -4.52 -16.27
C ARG A 44 -19.47 -5.04 -14.98
N ARG A 45 -18.13 -5.17 -14.90
CA ARG A 45 -17.46 -5.56 -13.64
C ARG A 45 -16.98 -4.37 -12.83
N GLU A 46 -16.55 -3.32 -13.50
CA GLU A 46 -16.03 -2.09 -12.90
C GLU A 46 -17.09 -1.29 -12.11
N THR A 47 -18.37 -1.47 -12.45
CA THR A 47 -19.46 -0.71 -11.82
C THR A 47 -19.99 -1.36 -10.54
N VAL A 48 -19.84 -2.69 -10.40
CA VAL A 48 -20.35 -3.43 -9.24
C VAL A 48 -19.27 -3.53 -8.15
N SER A 49 -18.02 -3.81 -8.53
CA SER A 49 -16.90 -3.97 -7.59
C SER A 49 -15.95 -2.77 -7.56
N GLY A 50 -16.33 -1.67 -8.19
CA GLY A 50 -15.47 -0.50 -8.37
C GLY A 50 -14.41 -0.68 -9.46
N VAL A 51 -13.52 0.29 -9.58
CA VAL A 51 -12.54 0.40 -10.68
C VAL A 51 -11.18 -0.20 -10.30
N ALA A 52 -10.30 -0.32 -11.30
CA ALA A 52 -8.89 -0.63 -11.07
C ALA A 52 -8.22 0.41 -10.16
N CYS A 53 -7.25 -0.05 -9.36
CA CYS A 53 -6.57 0.79 -8.38
C CYS A 53 -5.13 0.34 -8.14
N THR A 54 -4.31 1.25 -7.60
CA THR A 54 -2.94 0.99 -7.18
C THR A 54 -2.77 1.25 -5.69
N SER A 55 -1.94 0.45 -5.02
CA SER A 55 -1.54 0.69 -3.63
C SER A 55 -0.55 1.86 -3.57
N VAL A 56 -0.72 2.74 -2.59
CA VAL A 56 0.22 3.85 -2.32
C VAL A 56 1.06 3.54 -1.09
N LEU A 57 0.40 3.26 0.02
CA LEU A 57 1.06 3.06 1.31
C LEU A 57 0.20 2.18 2.20
N THR A 58 0.83 1.24 2.90
CA THR A 58 0.18 0.50 3.98
C THR A 58 0.92 0.77 5.28
N THR A 59 0.22 1.31 6.28
CA THR A 59 0.75 1.49 7.63
C THR A 59 0.09 0.51 8.56
N ARG A 60 0.90 -0.18 9.37
CA ARG A 60 0.43 -0.99 10.49
C ARG A 60 0.69 -0.21 11.77
N GLN A 61 -0.29 -0.21 12.67
CA GLN A 61 -0.20 0.44 13.95
C GLN A 61 -0.73 -0.52 15.01
N GLU A 62 -0.02 -0.61 16.12
CA GLU A 62 -0.52 -1.30 17.31
C GLU A 62 -1.17 -0.25 18.22
N GLN A 63 -2.38 -0.53 18.68
CA GLN A 63 -3.14 0.33 19.58
C GLN A 63 -3.84 -0.51 20.63
N ASP A 64 -3.45 -0.34 21.90
CA ASP A 64 -4.03 -1.07 23.04
C ASP A 64 -4.03 -2.60 22.85
N GLY A 65 -2.95 -3.13 22.25
CA GLY A 65 -2.82 -4.55 21.92
C GLY A 65 -3.58 -5.01 20.66
N GLN A 66 -4.24 -4.09 19.96
CA GLN A 66 -4.94 -4.34 18.70
C GLN A 66 -4.10 -3.92 17.50
N GLN A 67 -4.15 -4.71 16.42
CA GLN A 67 -3.47 -4.43 15.16
C GLN A 67 -4.38 -3.68 14.21
N TRP A 68 -4.01 -2.46 13.85
CA TRP A 68 -4.75 -1.58 12.96
C TRP A 68 -3.97 -1.39 11.67
N ILE A 69 -4.62 -1.67 10.54
CA ILE A 69 -4.04 -1.48 9.22
C ILE A 69 -4.74 -0.30 8.56
N ARG A 70 -3.97 0.73 8.19
CA ARG A 70 -4.44 1.75 7.26
C ARG A 70 -3.77 1.58 5.90
N HIS A 71 -4.57 1.41 4.87
CA HIS A 71 -4.15 1.14 3.51
C HIS A 71 -4.64 2.26 2.59
N TYR A 72 -3.72 2.99 1.98
CA TYR A 72 -3.99 4.06 1.03
C TYR A 72 -3.90 3.53 -0.39
N ILE A 73 -4.93 3.80 -1.18
CA ILE A 73 -5.04 3.37 -2.58
C ILE A 73 -5.37 4.57 -3.46
N ARG A 74 -5.05 4.45 -4.76
CA ARG A 74 -5.45 5.41 -5.79
C ARG A 74 -6.27 4.75 -6.86
N ALA A 75 -7.24 5.50 -7.38
CA ALA A 75 -8.03 5.07 -8.52
C ALA A 75 -8.57 6.27 -9.29
N LYS A 76 -8.77 6.08 -10.59
CA LYS A 76 -9.53 7.01 -11.42
C LYS A 76 -11.00 6.58 -11.41
N ALA A 77 -11.80 7.25 -10.59
CA ALA A 77 -13.22 6.93 -10.42
C ALA A 77 -14.10 8.12 -10.81
N ALA A 78 -15.13 7.86 -11.60
CA ALA A 78 -16.02 8.89 -12.14
C ALA A 78 -16.86 9.59 -11.05
N ASP A 79 -17.27 8.85 -10.02
CA ASP A 79 -18.14 9.34 -8.95
C ASP A 79 -17.80 8.70 -7.58
N GLY A 80 -18.48 9.18 -6.55
CA GLY A 80 -18.28 8.75 -5.17
C GLY A 80 -18.74 7.31 -4.90
N GLU A 81 -19.78 6.84 -5.58
CA GLU A 81 -20.26 5.46 -5.42
C GLU A 81 -19.24 4.46 -5.96
N VAL A 82 -18.60 4.77 -7.09
CA VAL A 82 -17.52 3.94 -7.64
C VAL A 82 -16.32 3.93 -6.71
N ARG A 83 -15.97 5.07 -6.09
CA ARG A 83 -14.88 5.14 -5.10
C ARG A 83 -15.14 4.27 -3.89
N VAL A 84 -16.32 4.38 -3.27
CA VAL A 84 -16.62 3.59 -2.06
C VAL A 84 -16.74 2.09 -2.36
N LYS A 85 -17.28 1.71 -3.52
CA LYS A 85 -17.28 0.31 -3.99
C LYS A 85 -15.86 -0.24 -4.14
N THR A 86 -14.96 0.55 -4.72
CA THR A 86 -13.54 0.20 -4.86
C THR A 86 -12.88 -0.02 -3.50
N ALA A 87 -13.10 0.90 -2.55
CA ALA A 87 -12.55 0.79 -1.20
C ALA A 87 -13.12 -0.41 -0.43
N LEU A 88 -14.43 -0.71 -0.57
CA LEU A 88 -15.08 -1.88 0.05
C LEU A 88 -14.52 -3.20 -0.49
N ARG A 89 -14.33 -3.29 -1.82
CA ARG A 89 -13.68 -4.45 -2.46
C ARG A 89 -12.30 -4.68 -1.87
N VAL A 90 -11.49 -3.63 -1.78
CA VAL A 90 -10.12 -3.68 -1.27
C VAL A 90 -10.08 -4.01 0.22
N ALA A 91 -10.99 -3.47 1.04
CA ALA A 91 -11.09 -3.82 2.46
C ALA A 91 -11.38 -5.33 2.65
N GLY A 92 -12.29 -5.87 1.83
CA GLY A 92 -12.55 -7.31 1.79
C GLY A 92 -11.30 -8.11 1.41
N ALA A 93 -10.60 -7.71 0.35
CA ALA A 93 -9.35 -8.35 -0.09
C ALA A 93 -8.26 -8.32 1.00
N LEU A 94 -8.08 -7.17 1.64
CA LEU A 94 -7.13 -6.95 2.72
C LEU A 94 -7.42 -7.81 3.94
N SER A 95 -8.69 -7.92 4.31
CA SER A 95 -9.07 -8.78 5.43
C SER A 95 -8.78 -10.26 5.17
N ASN A 96 -8.92 -10.72 3.92
CA ASN A 96 -8.67 -12.13 3.59
C ASN A 96 -7.18 -12.50 3.58
N ARG A 97 -6.27 -11.52 3.38
CA ARG A 97 -4.82 -11.77 3.24
C ARG A 97 -4.01 -11.48 4.49
N THR A 98 -4.51 -10.63 5.40
CA THR A 98 -3.77 -10.21 6.59
C THR A 98 -4.73 -10.13 7.77
N GLU A 99 -4.33 -10.67 8.91
CA GLU A 99 -5.10 -10.59 10.16
C GLU A 99 -4.83 -9.25 10.85
N ALA A 100 -5.92 -8.54 11.18
CA ALA A 100 -5.92 -7.29 11.93
C ALA A 100 -7.29 -7.10 12.58
N ASP A 101 -7.33 -6.28 13.64
CA ASP A 101 -8.56 -5.94 14.35
C ASP A 101 -9.34 -4.84 13.62
N LEU A 102 -8.62 -3.93 12.94
CA LEU A 102 -9.20 -2.85 12.16
C LEU A 102 -8.51 -2.71 10.80
N TYR A 103 -9.32 -2.66 9.75
CA TYR A 103 -8.91 -2.36 8.39
C TYR A 103 -9.49 -1.00 7.99
N HIS A 104 -8.62 -0.05 7.67
CA HIS A 104 -9.00 1.28 7.20
C HIS A 104 -8.44 1.48 5.79
N VAL A 105 -9.31 1.40 4.79
CA VAL A 105 -8.97 1.66 3.40
C VAL A 105 -9.33 3.11 3.06
N VAL A 106 -8.36 3.86 2.57
CA VAL A 106 -8.49 5.26 2.16
C VAL A 106 -8.23 5.36 0.67
N LEU A 107 -9.20 5.89 -0.09
CA LEU A 107 -9.08 6.08 -1.53
C LEU A 107 -8.80 7.55 -1.85
N LEU A 108 -7.72 7.76 -2.59
CA LEU A 108 -7.30 9.03 -3.17
C LEU A 108 -7.59 9.02 -4.68
N ASP A 109 -7.69 10.21 -5.27
CA ASP A 109 -7.71 10.34 -6.72
C ASP A 109 -6.38 9.89 -7.35
N GLU A 110 -6.39 9.55 -8.64
CA GLU A 110 -5.18 9.25 -9.42
C GLU A 110 -4.16 10.41 -9.37
N ALA A 111 -4.64 11.66 -9.44
CA ALA A 111 -3.83 12.87 -9.29
C ALA A 111 -3.53 13.25 -7.82
N GLY A 112 -3.98 12.41 -6.87
CA GLY A 112 -3.81 12.65 -5.43
C GLY A 112 -2.37 12.57 -4.94
N PRO A 113 -2.11 13.04 -3.71
CA PRO A 113 -0.77 13.16 -3.15
C PRO A 113 -0.12 11.81 -2.84
N ALA A 114 1.22 11.74 -2.95
CA ALA A 114 2.02 10.55 -2.61
C ALA A 114 2.59 10.60 -1.19
N GLN A 115 2.81 11.81 -0.68
CA GLN A 115 3.43 12.00 0.62
C GLN A 115 2.40 11.77 1.72
N ARG A 116 2.76 10.98 2.74
CA ARG A 116 1.88 10.65 3.86
C ARG A 116 1.32 11.88 4.58
N ALA A 117 2.09 12.95 4.67
CA ALA A 117 1.65 14.20 5.30
C ALA A 117 0.52 14.90 4.53
N GLU A 118 0.31 14.57 3.26
CA GLU A 118 -0.70 15.18 2.39
C GLU A 118 -1.91 14.26 2.16
N MET A 119 -1.81 12.97 2.49
CA MET A 119 -2.90 11.97 2.39
C MET A 119 -3.97 12.14 3.49
N ARG A 120 -4.57 13.34 3.58
CA ARG A 120 -5.56 13.71 4.60
C ARG A 120 -6.52 14.78 4.08
N GLY A 121 -7.59 15.01 4.84
CA GLY A 121 -8.53 16.10 4.54
C GLY A 121 -9.16 15.93 3.16
N ARG A 122 -9.03 16.95 2.30
CA ARG A 122 -9.66 16.98 0.97
C ARG A 122 -9.03 16.00 -0.02
N ALA A 123 -7.84 15.47 0.23
CA ALA A 123 -7.27 14.44 -0.63
C ALA A 123 -8.05 13.10 -0.58
N ILE A 124 -8.88 12.89 0.45
CA ILE A 124 -9.62 11.64 0.66
C ILE A 124 -10.98 11.71 -0.06
N GLY A 125 -11.14 10.87 -1.07
CA GLY A 125 -12.36 10.76 -1.86
C GLY A 125 -13.34 9.70 -1.34
N ALA A 126 -12.83 8.65 -0.69
CA ALA A 126 -13.62 7.68 0.06
C ALA A 126 -12.80 7.03 1.18
N GLU A 127 -13.50 6.60 2.22
CA GLU A 127 -12.92 5.86 3.34
C GLU A 127 -13.82 4.68 3.73
N VAL A 128 -13.20 3.57 4.08
CA VAL A 128 -13.88 2.35 4.54
C VAL A 128 -13.15 1.84 5.76
N LEU A 129 -13.90 1.66 6.84
CA LEU A 129 -13.49 0.99 8.06
C LEU A 129 -14.18 -0.37 8.09
N PHE A 130 -13.42 -1.43 8.33
CA PHE A 130 -13.92 -2.77 8.53
C PHE A 130 -13.28 -3.41 9.76
N SER A 131 -14.09 -4.04 10.60
CA SER A 131 -13.64 -4.88 11.71
C SER A 131 -14.50 -6.15 11.79
N ARG A 132 -13.84 -7.28 12.08
CA ARG A 132 -14.54 -8.53 12.40
C ARG A 132 -15.19 -8.50 13.78
N ASN A 133 -14.64 -7.68 14.67
CA ASN A 133 -15.11 -7.52 16.04
C ASN A 133 -15.27 -6.02 16.36
N PRO A 134 -16.32 -5.36 15.83
CA PRO A 134 -16.48 -3.91 16.00
C PRO A 134 -16.56 -3.49 17.48
N GLY A 135 -17.07 -4.35 18.36
CA GLY A 135 -17.18 -4.05 19.80
C GLY A 135 -15.84 -3.90 20.53
N SER A 136 -14.73 -4.38 19.96
CA SER A 136 -13.38 -4.12 20.51
C SER A 136 -12.75 -2.83 19.99
N ILE A 137 -13.32 -2.22 18.94
CA ILE A 137 -12.82 -1.00 18.32
C ILE A 137 -13.55 0.22 18.90
N PRO A 138 -12.84 1.15 19.57
CA PRO A 138 -13.45 2.36 20.09
C PRO A 138 -14.18 3.16 19.01
N GLY A 139 -15.44 3.51 19.26
CA GLY A 139 -16.26 4.30 18.34
C GLY A 139 -16.91 3.52 17.20
N MET A 140 -16.76 2.19 17.16
CA MET A 140 -17.39 1.35 16.15
C MET A 140 -18.54 0.52 16.76
N SER A 141 -19.71 0.58 16.13
CA SER A 141 -20.91 -0.19 16.56
C SER A 141 -21.35 -1.24 15.54
N ALA A 142 -20.79 -1.21 14.32
CA ALA A 142 -21.10 -2.13 13.25
C ALA A 142 -19.80 -2.58 12.55
N PRO A 143 -19.78 -3.77 11.91
CA PRO A 143 -18.57 -4.29 11.26
C PRO A 143 -18.01 -3.38 10.17
N PHE A 144 -18.85 -2.53 9.57
CA PHE A 144 -18.46 -1.60 8.53
C PHE A 144 -18.89 -0.18 8.87
N ALA A 145 -18.04 0.78 8.50
CA ALA A 145 -18.41 2.18 8.31
C ALA A 145 -17.75 2.66 7.01
N ALA A 146 -18.49 3.38 6.17
CA ALA A 146 -17.98 3.83 4.88
C ALA A 146 -18.53 5.21 4.56
N SER A 147 -17.67 6.06 3.99
CA SER A 147 -18.05 7.38 3.53
C SER A 147 -17.35 7.71 2.21
N TYR A 148 -17.94 8.61 1.44
CA TYR A 148 -17.33 9.17 0.24
C TYR A 148 -17.70 10.63 0.05
N VAL A 149 -16.90 11.36 -0.71
CA VAL A 149 -17.19 12.73 -1.11
C VAL A 149 -17.90 12.70 -2.47
N GLU A 150 -18.99 13.43 -2.62
CA GLU A 150 -19.72 13.56 -3.89
C GLU A 150 -18.94 14.39 -4.92
N GLY A 151 -19.22 14.16 -6.21
CA GLY A 151 -18.58 14.88 -7.31
C GLY A 151 -17.23 14.31 -7.75
N ALA A 152 -16.58 14.94 -8.73
CA ALA A 152 -15.26 14.56 -9.20
C ALA A 152 -14.14 15.21 -8.36
N ALA A 153 -12.93 14.65 -8.43
CA ALA A 153 -11.75 15.33 -7.92
C ALA A 153 -11.43 16.56 -8.79
N ALA A 154 -10.84 17.58 -8.17
CA ALA A 154 -10.20 18.68 -8.89
C ALA A 154 -8.89 18.20 -9.55
N GLU A 155 -8.29 19.04 -10.39
CA GLU A 155 -7.05 18.69 -11.12
C GLU A 155 -5.87 18.33 -10.20
N ASN A 156 -5.89 18.80 -8.95
CA ASN A 156 -4.90 18.49 -7.93
C ASN A 156 -5.24 17.22 -7.10
N GLY A 157 -6.27 16.47 -7.48
CA GLY A 157 -6.71 15.26 -6.79
C GLY A 157 -7.49 15.48 -5.50
N GLU A 158 -7.90 16.72 -5.20
CA GLU A 158 -8.72 17.03 -4.02
C GLU A 158 -10.23 17.01 -4.29
N PHE A 159 -11.00 16.66 -3.26
CA PHE A 159 -12.45 16.58 -3.31
C PHE A 159 -13.11 17.72 -2.52
N TYR A 160 -14.14 18.32 -3.12
CA TYR A 160 -14.81 19.51 -2.60
C TYR A 160 -16.31 19.36 -2.37
N GLY A 161 -16.91 18.23 -2.75
CA GLY A 161 -18.33 17.97 -2.55
C GLY A 161 -18.72 17.66 -1.10
N GLU A 162 -19.99 17.33 -0.92
CA GLU A 162 -20.53 16.87 0.36
C GLU A 162 -20.01 15.46 0.69
N ARG A 163 -19.77 15.19 1.98
CA ARG A 163 -19.40 13.85 2.43
C ARG A 163 -20.64 13.09 2.83
N ARG A 164 -20.88 11.99 2.14
CA ARG A 164 -21.98 11.07 2.39
C ARG A 164 -21.46 9.86 3.14
N THR A 165 -22.07 9.57 4.28
CA THR A 165 -21.87 8.33 5.02
C THR A 165 -22.92 7.32 4.58
N LEU A 166 -22.50 6.08 4.35
CA LEU A 166 -23.40 4.99 3.98
C LEU A 166 -24.01 4.35 5.22
N GLU A 167 -25.29 4.00 5.12
CA GLU A 167 -25.95 3.18 6.12
C GLU A 167 -25.45 1.73 6.06
N VAL A 168 -25.44 1.05 7.20
CA VAL A 168 -24.88 -0.30 7.31
C VAL A 168 -25.57 -1.29 6.37
N ASP A 169 -26.88 -1.18 6.19
CA ASP A 169 -27.63 -2.08 5.30
C ASP A 169 -27.36 -1.80 3.82
N GLU A 170 -27.08 -0.55 3.46
CA GLU A 170 -26.61 -0.19 2.12
C GLU A 170 -25.22 -0.80 1.84
N ILE A 171 -24.31 -0.70 2.80
CA ILE A 171 -22.97 -1.32 2.69
C ILE A 171 -23.10 -2.84 2.50
N LYS A 172 -23.95 -3.51 3.30
CA LYS A 172 -24.20 -4.96 3.14
C LYS A 172 -24.71 -5.29 1.74
N ALA A 173 -25.68 -4.54 1.23
CA ALA A 173 -26.22 -4.76 -0.10
C ALA A 173 -25.14 -4.65 -1.18
N ILE A 174 -24.29 -3.61 -1.08
CA ILE A 174 -23.14 -3.41 -1.98
C ILE A 174 -22.17 -4.61 -1.90
N VAL A 175 -21.70 -4.96 -0.70
CA VAL A 175 -20.71 -6.03 -0.50
C VAL A 175 -21.24 -7.40 -0.91
N THR A 176 -22.53 -7.68 -0.69
CA THR A 176 -23.19 -8.92 -1.13
C THR A 176 -23.30 -8.99 -2.65
N ALA A 177 -23.53 -7.86 -3.32
CA ALA A 177 -23.60 -7.80 -4.77
C ALA A 177 -22.23 -7.92 -5.47
N MET A 178 -21.11 -7.77 -4.74
CA MET A 178 -19.76 -7.81 -5.31
C MET A 178 -19.28 -9.26 -5.59
N PRO A 179 -19.10 -9.64 -6.87
CA PRO A 179 -18.52 -10.95 -7.20
C PRO A 179 -16.99 -10.98 -7.04
N GLU A 180 -16.33 -9.82 -7.11
CA GLU A 180 -14.87 -9.73 -7.04
C GLU A 180 -14.40 -9.14 -5.73
N ARG A 181 -13.36 -9.75 -5.16
CA ARG A 181 -12.68 -9.33 -3.93
C ARG A 181 -11.17 -9.24 -4.11
N THR A 182 -10.77 -8.83 -5.31
CA THR A 182 -9.37 -8.63 -5.68
C THR A 182 -8.83 -7.38 -4.98
N ASP A 183 -7.53 -7.35 -4.71
CA ASP A 183 -6.85 -6.18 -4.15
C ASP A 183 -6.48 -5.14 -5.23
N CYS A 184 -5.87 -4.03 -4.85
CA CYS A 184 -5.18 -3.15 -5.80
C CYS A 184 -3.88 -3.78 -6.32
N LEU A 185 -3.39 -3.25 -7.44
CA LEU A 185 -2.05 -3.59 -7.91
C LEU A 185 -1.02 -2.92 -7.00
N ASP A 186 -0.13 -3.71 -6.39
CA ASP A 186 1.06 -3.17 -5.73
C ASP A 186 2.04 -2.70 -6.82
N PRO A 187 2.40 -1.41 -6.90
CA PRO A 187 3.57 -1.02 -7.66
C PRO A 187 4.75 -1.75 -7.02
N ALA A 188 5.57 -2.44 -7.83
CA ALA A 188 6.66 -3.28 -7.35
C ALA A 188 7.47 -2.56 -6.24
N PRO A 189 7.84 -3.26 -5.16
CA PRO A 189 8.55 -2.63 -4.05
C PRO A 189 9.86 -2.05 -4.56
N THR A 190 10.00 -0.72 -4.50
CA THR A 190 11.32 -0.10 -4.42
C THR A 190 11.88 -0.51 -3.07
N GLY A 191 12.74 -1.52 -3.06
CA GLY A 191 13.27 -2.12 -1.85
C GLY A 191 14.00 -1.10 -0.99
N ASP A 192 13.40 -0.78 0.16
CA ASP A 192 14.14 -0.30 1.33
C ASP A 192 14.37 -1.52 2.24
N GLU A 193 15.41 -2.30 1.93
CA GLU A 193 16.05 -3.17 2.91
C GLU A 193 16.86 -2.28 3.86
N GLY A 194 16.18 -1.65 4.82
CA GLY A 194 16.80 -1.05 6.00
C GLY A 194 17.28 -2.15 6.94
N GLY A 195 18.38 -2.82 6.57
CA GLY A 195 19.04 -3.84 7.38
C GLY A 195 19.50 -3.29 8.72
N HIS A 196 18.93 -3.83 9.79
CA HIS A 196 19.42 -3.68 11.16
C HIS A 196 20.82 -4.31 11.30
N GLY A 197 21.86 -3.47 11.30
CA GLY A 197 23.20 -3.85 11.74
C GLY A 197 23.30 -3.80 13.26
N ALA A 198 22.95 -4.90 13.94
CA ALA A 198 23.33 -5.12 15.33
C ALA A 198 24.41 -6.22 15.39
N THR A 199 25.63 -5.77 15.69
CA THR A 199 26.66 -6.40 16.52
C THR A 199 27.10 -7.85 16.24
N ALA A 200 28.37 -8.00 15.83
CA ALA A 200 29.18 -9.15 16.19
C ALA A 200 30.28 -8.69 17.17
N ALA A 201 30.37 -9.37 18.31
CA ALA A 201 31.35 -9.15 19.35
C ALA A 201 32.48 -10.19 19.29
N SER A 202 33.57 -9.84 19.99
CA SER A 202 34.68 -10.67 20.52
C SER A 202 35.98 -10.64 19.72
N ASP A 203 37.03 -10.07 20.31
CA ASP A 203 38.00 -10.88 21.06
C ASP A 203 38.99 -10.04 21.89
N HIS A 204 39.32 -10.55 23.07
CA HIS A 204 40.28 -10.02 24.03
C HIS A 204 41.74 -10.28 23.60
N ALA A 205 42.59 -9.25 23.69
CA ALA A 205 44.00 -9.39 24.10
C ALA A 205 44.62 -8.02 24.45
N ALA A 206 45.01 -7.84 25.71
CA ALA A 206 46.00 -6.83 26.16
C ALA A 206 47.41 -7.50 26.11
N PRO A 207 48.58 -6.79 26.17
CA PRO A 207 48.80 -5.51 26.87
C PRO A 207 49.78 -4.47 26.23
N ALA A 208 49.61 -3.19 26.63
CA ALA A 208 50.56 -2.12 27.06
C ALA A 208 51.90 -1.81 26.30
N PRO A 209 52.60 -0.68 26.56
CA PRO A 209 52.25 0.69 27.02
C PRO A 209 52.90 1.81 26.13
N VAL A 210 52.99 3.05 26.66
CA VAL A 210 53.82 4.24 26.27
C VAL A 210 53.35 5.08 25.05
N GLU A 211 53.36 6.41 25.02
CA GLU A 211 53.75 7.49 25.93
C GLU A 211 53.15 8.82 25.41
N GLN A 212 52.92 9.77 26.32
CA GLN A 212 53.05 11.23 26.20
C GLN A 212 52.54 11.95 24.91
N HIS A 213 51.58 12.85 25.04
CA HIS A 213 51.88 14.29 25.19
C HIS A 213 50.61 15.13 25.38
N ALA A 214 50.78 16.11 26.25
CA ALA A 214 49.80 17.00 26.85
C ALA A 214 49.26 18.11 25.92
N SER A 215 48.18 18.73 26.44
CA SER A 215 47.73 20.13 26.29
C SER A 215 46.33 20.18 25.69
N SER A 216 45.33 20.86 26.25
CA SER A 216 45.32 21.78 27.39
C SER A 216 43.85 22.03 27.75
N GLU A 217 43.65 22.37 29.02
CA GLU A 217 42.39 22.63 29.68
C GLU A 217 41.56 23.79 29.10
N ALA A 218 40.26 23.70 29.36
CA ALA A 218 39.42 24.71 30.02
C ALA A 218 38.23 25.20 29.19
N GLY A 219 37.04 25.09 29.79
CA GLY A 219 36.00 26.09 29.54
C GLY A 219 34.55 25.64 29.60
N ALA A 220 34.09 25.29 30.79
CA ALA A 220 32.77 25.67 31.36
C ALA A 220 31.47 25.15 30.70
N GLU A 221 30.85 24.23 31.43
CA GLU A 221 29.42 24.08 31.61
C GLU A 221 28.70 25.43 31.83
N GLN A 222 27.55 25.62 31.18
CA GLN A 222 26.47 26.45 31.71
C GLN A 222 25.13 25.72 31.54
N HIS A 223 24.73 25.03 32.61
CA HIS A 223 23.34 24.89 33.01
C HIS A 223 22.85 26.26 33.52
N VAL A 224 21.72 26.78 33.02
CA VAL A 224 20.65 27.40 33.86
C VAL A 224 19.33 27.35 33.08
N ALA A 225 18.28 26.94 33.80
CA ALA A 225 16.89 26.89 33.41
C ALA A 225 16.12 28.20 33.70
N ALA A 226 14.94 28.29 33.08
CA ALA A 226 13.74 29.05 33.49
C ALA A 226 13.72 30.58 33.32
N ALA A 227 12.75 31.08 32.55
CA ALA A 227 11.45 31.54 33.10
C ALA A 227 10.57 32.10 31.96
N GLY A 228 9.29 31.72 31.98
CA GLY A 228 8.27 32.33 31.13
C GLY A 228 7.78 33.65 31.69
N HIS A 229 7.30 34.49 30.77
CA HIS A 229 6.36 35.58 30.98
C HIS A 229 5.39 35.59 29.80
#